data_AF-H0TCF5-F1
#
_entry.id   AF-H0TCF5-F1
#
_cell.length_a   1.000
_cell.length_b   1.000
_cell.length_c   1.000
_cell.angle_alpha   90.00
_cell.angle_beta   90.00
_cell.angle_gamma   90.00
#
_symmetry.space_group_name_H-M   'P 1'
#
loop_
_entity.id
_entity.type
_entity.pdbx_description
1 polymer ?
#
loop_
_entity_poly.entity_id
_entity_poly.type
_entity_poly.pdbx_seq_one_letter_code
_entity_poly.pdbx_strand_id
1 'polypeptide(L)'
;MINPVLEALARARQQSAPLFARWCAREGAMFCPATPAAVARFVRDRAGLGMAQLWGALQDISRLHTSKGLADPTLSEPVTFAVNAVSGIVPPRSWPAARKERFKTLPYDVQAFVASHEAARERALRRAQNEAAAARRELAAMQCKCTEEESSGSHEVNSQQSLA
;
A
#
# COMPACT_ATOMS: atom_id res chain seq x y z
N MET A 1 -26.48 -12.35 -44.44
CA MET A 1 -25.56 -11.19 -44.32
C MET A 1 -25.95 -10.43 -43.07
N ILE A 2 -25.04 -10.30 -42.09
CA ILE A 2 -25.30 -9.53 -40.86
C ILE A 2 -25.18 -8.04 -41.22
N ASN A 3 -26.11 -7.22 -40.73
CA ASN A 3 -26.18 -5.79 -41.05
C ASN A 3 -24.96 -5.04 -40.43
N PRO A 4 -24.17 -4.29 -41.22
CA PRO A 4 -22.94 -3.63 -40.74
C PRO A 4 -23.19 -2.59 -39.65
N VAL A 5 -24.38 -1.98 -39.61
CA VAL A 5 -24.77 -1.04 -38.54
C VAL A 5 -25.00 -1.78 -37.23
N LEU A 6 -25.61 -2.97 -37.28
CA LEU A 6 -25.79 -3.81 -36.09
C LEU A 6 -24.44 -4.31 -35.56
N GLU A 7 -23.49 -4.64 -36.43
CA GLU A 7 -22.13 -4.98 -36.02
C GLU A 7 -21.42 -3.80 -35.35
N ALA A 8 -21.51 -2.60 -35.93
CA ALA A 8 -20.91 -1.40 -35.36
C ALA A 8 -21.50 -1.07 -33.97
N LEU A 9 -22.82 -1.16 -33.82
CA LEU A 9 -23.50 -0.96 -32.54
C LEU A 9 -23.13 -2.04 -31.51
N ALA A 10 -23.00 -3.29 -31.92
CA ALA A 10 -22.55 -4.37 -31.05
C ALA A 10 -21.12 -4.13 -30.55
N ARG A 11 -20.20 -3.72 -31.44
CA ARG A 11 -18.82 -3.36 -31.07
C ARG A 11 -18.77 -2.18 -30.12
N ALA A 12 -19.55 -1.12 -30.37
CA ALA A 12 -19.60 0.06 -29.51
C ALA A 12 -20.09 -0.29 -28.09
N ARG A 13 -21.16 -1.10 -27.98
CA ARG A 13 -21.65 -1.60 -26.67
C ARG A 13 -20.62 -2.48 -25.97
N GLN A 14 -19.91 -3.32 -26.71
CA GLN A 14 -18.87 -4.18 -26.12
C GLN A 14 -17.66 -3.38 -25.63
N GLN A 15 -17.34 -2.25 -26.26
CA GLN A 15 -16.26 -1.35 -25.84
C GLN A 15 -16.62 -0.54 -24.59
N SER A 16 -17.89 -0.09 -24.47
CA SER A 16 -18.37 0.67 -23.31
C SER A 16 -18.77 -0.21 -22.12
N ALA A 17 -18.86 -1.53 -22.32
CA ALA A 17 -19.25 -2.47 -21.27
C ALA A 17 -18.22 -2.48 -20.11
N PRO A 18 -18.69 -2.60 -18.85
CA PRO A 18 -17.82 -2.75 -17.69
C PRO A 18 -16.80 -3.88 -17.88
N LEU A 19 -15.62 -3.71 -17.27
CA LEU A 19 -14.47 -4.62 -17.46
C LEU A 19 -14.85 -6.09 -17.20
N PHE A 20 -15.59 -6.32 -16.12
CA PHE A 20 -16.08 -7.65 -15.75
C PHE A 20 -17.08 -8.21 -16.78
N ALA A 21 -18.01 -7.40 -17.29
CA ALA A 21 -18.97 -7.82 -18.31
C ALA A 21 -18.28 -8.30 -19.59
N ARG A 22 -17.25 -7.57 -20.04
CA ARG A 22 -16.43 -7.94 -21.21
C ARG A 22 -15.68 -9.24 -20.99
N TRP A 23 -15.15 -9.45 -19.78
CA TRP A 23 -14.50 -10.70 -19.41
C TRP A 23 -15.51 -11.85 -19.38
N CYS A 24 -16.67 -11.68 -18.73
CA CYS A 24 -17.75 -12.67 -18.69
C CYS A 24 -18.16 -13.13 -20.09
N ALA A 25 -18.37 -12.20 -21.02
CA ALA A 25 -18.76 -12.50 -22.39
C ALA A 25 -17.72 -13.34 -23.14
N ARG A 26 -16.42 -13.11 -22.88
CA ARG A 26 -15.33 -13.87 -23.51
C ARG A 26 -15.14 -15.24 -22.88
N GLU A 27 -15.29 -15.33 -21.57
CA GLU A 27 -15.02 -16.51 -20.77
C GLU A 27 -16.22 -17.45 -20.61
N GLY A 28 -17.39 -17.06 -21.13
CA GLY A 28 -18.66 -17.78 -20.96
C GLY A 28 -19.17 -17.75 -19.52
N ALA A 29 -18.76 -16.78 -18.71
CA ALA A 29 -19.19 -16.66 -17.33
C ALA A 29 -20.46 -15.79 -17.20
N MET A 30 -21.27 -16.06 -16.18
CA MET A 30 -22.42 -15.22 -15.88
C MET A 30 -21.99 -13.86 -15.30
N PHE A 31 -22.58 -12.78 -15.82
CA PHE A 31 -22.30 -11.42 -15.36
C PHE A 31 -23.08 -11.05 -14.09
N CYS A 32 -24.36 -11.46 -13.97
CA CYS A 32 -25.19 -11.20 -12.80
C CYS A 32 -26.35 -12.23 -12.73
N PRO A 33 -26.57 -12.93 -11.59
CA PRO A 33 -25.71 -12.94 -10.41
C PRO A 33 -24.35 -13.55 -10.74
N ALA A 34 -23.28 -12.87 -10.33
CA ALA A 34 -21.92 -13.37 -10.49
C ALA A 34 -21.62 -14.34 -9.35
N THR A 35 -20.94 -15.44 -9.66
CA THR A 35 -20.50 -16.37 -8.62
C THR A 35 -19.17 -15.87 -8.01
N PRO A 36 -18.96 -16.07 -6.69
CA PRO A 36 -17.67 -15.84 -6.04
C PRO A 36 -16.47 -16.41 -6.80
N ALA A 37 -16.60 -17.64 -7.32
CA ALA A 37 -15.57 -18.32 -8.08
C ALA A 37 -15.25 -17.61 -9.42
N ALA A 38 -16.27 -17.10 -10.12
CA ALA A 38 -16.07 -16.35 -11.36
C ALA A 38 -15.36 -15.01 -11.09
N VAL A 39 -15.73 -14.31 -10.02
CA VAL A 39 -15.06 -13.06 -9.63
C VAL A 39 -13.60 -13.31 -9.22
N ALA A 40 -13.33 -14.38 -8.47
CA ALA A 40 -11.97 -14.75 -8.09
C ALA A 40 -11.11 -15.13 -9.31
N ARG A 41 -11.67 -15.85 -10.28
CA ARG A 41 -10.99 -16.17 -11.55
C ARG A 41 -10.72 -14.91 -12.35
N PHE A 42 -11.69 -14.01 -12.45
CA PHE A 42 -11.52 -12.72 -13.11
C PHE A 42 -10.34 -11.92 -12.56
N VAL A 43 -10.20 -11.83 -11.23
CA VAL A 43 -9.08 -11.14 -10.59
C VAL A 43 -7.74 -11.76 -10.98
N ARG A 44 -7.64 -13.10 -10.99
CA ARG A 44 -6.41 -13.81 -11.39
C ARG A 44 -6.07 -13.60 -12.86
N ASP A 45 -7.04 -13.78 -13.76
CA ASP A 45 -6.85 -13.63 -15.21
C ASP A 45 -6.46 -12.20 -15.61
N ARG A 46 -6.82 -11.22 -14.78
CA ARG A 46 -6.59 -9.80 -15.01
C ARG A 46 -5.54 -9.19 -14.09
N ALA A 47 -4.73 -10.01 -13.41
CA ALA A 47 -3.68 -9.55 -12.49
C ALA A 47 -2.74 -8.50 -13.11
N GLY A 48 -2.45 -8.60 -14.41
CA GLY A 48 -1.59 -7.67 -15.14
C GLY A 48 -2.16 -6.26 -15.37
N LEU A 49 -3.44 -6.00 -15.10
CA LEU A 49 -4.03 -4.66 -15.24
C LEU A 49 -3.66 -3.70 -14.09
N GLY A 50 -3.13 -4.24 -13.00
CA GLY A 50 -2.84 -3.48 -11.78
C GLY A 50 -4.05 -3.31 -10.86
N MET A 51 -3.76 -3.15 -9.56
CA MET A 51 -4.80 -3.16 -8.53
C MET A 51 -5.81 -2.03 -8.61
N ALA A 52 -5.42 -0.84 -9.08
CA ALA A 52 -6.36 0.29 -9.16
C ALA A 52 -7.54 0.00 -10.10
N GLN A 53 -7.26 -0.59 -11.28
CA GLN A 53 -8.29 -0.95 -12.25
C GLN A 53 -9.12 -2.14 -11.78
N LEU A 54 -8.46 -3.16 -11.22
CA LEU A 54 -9.14 -4.33 -10.67
C LEU A 54 -10.07 -3.96 -9.52
N TRP A 55 -9.62 -3.09 -8.62
CA TRP A 55 -10.40 -2.64 -7.48
C TRP A 55 -11.63 -1.84 -7.93
N GLY A 56 -11.49 -0.93 -8.91
CA GLY A 56 -12.63 -0.25 -9.50
C GLY A 56 -13.66 -1.21 -10.10
N ALA A 57 -13.19 -2.24 -10.82
CA ALA A 57 -14.08 -3.26 -11.38
C ALA A 57 -14.78 -4.09 -10.28
N LEU A 58 -14.12 -4.43 -9.17
CA LEU A 58 -14.74 -5.11 -8.03
C LEU A 58 -15.80 -4.23 -7.37
N GLN A 59 -15.54 -2.92 -7.20
CA GLN A 59 -16.52 -1.98 -6.68
C GLN A 59 -17.74 -1.82 -7.59
N ASP A 60 -17.56 -1.92 -8.92
CA ASP A 60 -18.68 -1.94 -9.87
C ASP A 60 -19.53 -3.22 -9.70
N ILE A 61 -18.89 -4.39 -9.55
CA ILE A 61 -19.59 -5.66 -9.30
C ILE A 61 -20.39 -5.59 -8.00
N SER A 62 -19.76 -5.12 -6.91
CA SER A 62 -20.41 -4.95 -5.61
C SER A 62 -21.62 -4.02 -5.69
N ARG A 63 -21.48 -2.83 -6.30
CA ARG A 63 -22.59 -1.88 -6.52
C ARG A 63 -23.72 -2.46 -7.37
N LEU A 64 -23.38 -3.23 -8.40
CA LEU A 64 -24.38 -3.90 -9.24
C LEU A 64 -25.19 -4.94 -8.45
N HIS A 65 -24.55 -5.72 -7.59
CA HIS A 65 -25.23 -6.74 -6.80
C HIS A 65 -26.10 -6.11 -5.71
N THR A 66 -25.54 -5.16 -4.96
CA THR A 66 -26.25 -4.47 -3.88
C THR A 66 -27.45 -3.67 -4.40
N SER A 67 -27.33 -2.97 -5.53
CA SER A 67 -28.46 -2.26 -6.16
C SER A 67 -29.60 -3.19 -6.63
N LYS A 68 -29.31 -4.48 -6.82
CA LYS A 68 -30.30 -5.51 -7.18
C LYS A 68 -30.81 -6.32 -5.97
N GLY A 69 -30.41 -5.97 -4.75
CA GLY A 69 -30.74 -6.73 -3.54
C GLY A 69 -30.08 -8.12 -3.48
N LEU A 70 -29.01 -8.33 -4.25
CA LEU A 70 -28.26 -9.58 -4.27
C LEU A 70 -27.10 -9.53 -3.28
N ALA A 71 -26.69 -10.70 -2.80
CA ALA A 71 -25.48 -10.84 -2.00
C ALA A 71 -24.25 -10.38 -2.81
N ASP A 72 -23.33 -9.69 -2.14
CA ASP A 72 -22.10 -9.20 -2.77
C ASP A 72 -21.09 -10.35 -2.95
N PRO A 73 -20.79 -10.77 -4.19
CA PRO A 73 -19.86 -11.87 -4.44
C PRO A 73 -18.40 -11.48 -4.16
N THR A 74 -18.09 -10.18 -4.09
CA THR A 74 -16.72 -9.67 -3.94
C THR A 74 -16.19 -9.78 -2.51
N LEU A 75 -17.07 -9.92 -1.52
CA LEU A 75 -16.74 -10.07 -0.10
C LEU A 75 -16.41 -11.52 0.30
N SER A 76 -16.44 -12.44 -0.66
CA SER A 76 -16.17 -13.85 -0.41
C SER A 76 -14.67 -14.14 -0.23
N GLU A 77 -14.36 -15.14 0.59
CA GLU A 77 -12.97 -15.55 0.87
C GLU A 77 -12.15 -15.85 -0.39
N PRO A 78 -12.66 -16.57 -1.41
CA PRO A 78 -11.89 -16.84 -2.63
C PRO A 78 -11.51 -15.56 -3.39
N VAL A 79 -12.37 -14.53 -3.35
CA VAL A 79 -12.09 -13.23 -3.98
C VAL A 79 -11.05 -12.47 -3.15
N THR A 80 -11.21 -12.41 -1.84
CA THR A 80 -10.22 -11.79 -0.94
C THR A 80 -8.83 -12.40 -1.12
N PHE A 81 -8.75 -13.74 -1.19
CA PHE A 81 -7.49 -14.44 -1.45
C PHE A 81 -6.87 -14.07 -2.81
N ALA A 82 -7.68 -14.06 -3.88
CA ALA A 82 -7.21 -13.68 -5.21
C ALA A 82 -6.73 -12.21 -5.25
N VAL A 83 -7.46 -11.30 -4.62
CA VAL A 83 -7.11 -9.88 -4.50
C VAL A 83 -5.80 -9.72 -3.74
N ASN A 84 -5.62 -10.41 -2.62
CA ASN A 84 -4.41 -10.32 -1.80
C ASN A 84 -3.19 -10.90 -2.53
N ALA A 85 -3.37 -11.94 -3.34
CA ALA A 85 -2.29 -12.49 -4.17
C ALA A 85 -1.82 -11.48 -5.24
N VAL A 86 -2.73 -10.67 -5.80
CA VAL A 86 -2.41 -9.67 -6.82
C VAL A 86 -1.92 -8.35 -6.20
N SER A 87 -2.36 -8.01 -4.99
CA SER A 87 -2.03 -6.73 -4.36
C SER A 87 -0.57 -6.56 -4.00
N GLY A 88 0.10 -7.66 -3.62
CA GLY A 88 1.49 -7.63 -3.19
C GLY A 88 1.74 -6.76 -1.96
N ILE A 89 0.69 -6.37 -1.21
CA ILE A 89 0.85 -5.54 -0.02
C ILE A 89 1.47 -6.40 1.07
N VAL A 90 2.71 -6.08 1.43
CA VAL A 90 3.45 -6.80 2.46
C VAL A 90 3.13 -6.20 3.83
N PRO A 91 2.89 -7.02 4.86
CA PRO A 91 2.70 -6.51 6.21
C PRO A 91 3.97 -5.80 6.72
N PRO A 92 3.84 -4.80 7.61
CA PRO A 92 4.98 -4.07 8.15
C PRO A 92 6.03 -5.00 8.79
N ARG A 93 7.31 -4.74 8.51
CA ARG A 93 8.42 -5.61 8.92
C ARG A 93 8.55 -5.74 10.43
N SER A 94 8.30 -4.64 11.15
CA SER A 94 8.38 -4.53 12.61
C SER A 94 7.29 -5.31 13.36
N TRP A 95 6.27 -5.82 12.65
CA TRP A 95 5.16 -6.49 13.31
C TRP A 95 5.51 -7.93 13.74
N PRO A 96 5.00 -8.40 14.90
CA PRO A 96 5.07 -9.79 15.30
C PRO A 96 4.37 -10.73 14.30
N ALA A 97 4.81 -11.98 14.22
CA ALA A 97 4.29 -12.98 13.28
C ALA A 97 2.76 -13.13 13.34
N ALA A 98 2.18 -13.23 14.54
CA ALA A 98 0.73 -13.34 14.72
C ALA A 98 -0.05 -12.16 14.10
N ARG A 99 0.50 -10.94 14.17
CA ARG A 99 -0.14 -9.76 13.57
C ARG A 99 0.04 -9.72 12.06
N LYS A 100 1.17 -10.23 11.54
CA LYS A 100 1.40 -10.40 10.10
C LYS A 100 0.41 -11.37 9.47
N GLU A 101 0.08 -12.47 10.15
CA GLU A 101 -0.93 -13.40 9.66
C GLU A 101 -2.33 -12.77 9.65
N ARG A 102 -2.72 -12.10 10.75
CA ARG A 102 -4.00 -11.35 10.79
C ARG A 102 -4.09 -10.25 9.74
N PHE A 103 -2.97 -9.64 9.33
CA PHE A 103 -2.96 -8.64 8.28
C PHE A 103 -3.33 -9.23 6.92
N LYS A 104 -2.83 -10.43 6.59
CA LYS A 104 -3.11 -11.10 5.31
C LYS A 104 -4.56 -11.51 5.14
N THR A 105 -5.33 -11.62 6.23
CA THR A 105 -6.76 -11.93 6.19
C THR A 105 -7.63 -10.68 6.05
N LEU A 106 -7.06 -9.48 6.17
CA LEU A 106 -7.83 -8.24 6.04
C LEU A 106 -8.26 -8.01 4.58
N PRO A 107 -9.35 -7.27 4.34
CA PRO A 107 -9.68 -6.73 3.03
C PRO A 107 -8.58 -5.80 2.49
N TYR A 108 -8.48 -5.71 1.16
CA TYR A 108 -7.41 -4.97 0.47
C TYR A 108 -7.34 -3.48 0.82
N ASP A 109 -8.48 -2.81 0.90
CA ASP A 109 -8.58 -1.40 1.28
C ASP A 109 -8.01 -1.15 2.68
N VAL A 110 -8.34 -2.03 3.63
CA VAL A 110 -7.80 -1.97 4.99
C VAL A 110 -6.30 -2.22 5.00
N GLN A 111 -5.82 -3.22 4.23
CA GLN A 111 -4.38 -3.48 4.09
C GLN A 111 -3.64 -2.26 3.52
N ALA A 112 -4.16 -1.66 2.45
CA ALA A 112 -3.57 -0.50 1.79
C ALA A 112 -3.50 0.71 2.73
N PHE A 113 -4.60 0.98 3.45
CA PHE A 113 -4.65 2.04 4.45
C PHE A 113 -3.58 1.84 5.55
N VAL A 114 -3.57 0.66 6.18
CA VAL A 114 -2.62 0.33 7.25
C VAL A 114 -1.18 0.41 6.76
N ALA A 115 -0.87 -0.16 5.59
CA ALA A 115 0.47 -0.13 5.02
C ALA A 115 0.96 1.30 4.76
N SER A 116 0.09 2.16 4.20
CA SER A 116 0.42 3.57 3.95
C SER A 116 0.68 4.33 5.25
N HIS A 117 -0.12 4.09 6.28
CA HIS A 117 -0.02 4.77 7.56
C HIS A 117 1.25 4.37 8.32
N GLU A 118 1.57 3.07 8.34
CA GLU A 118 2.81 2.56 8.95
C GLU A 118 4.04 3.07 8.21
N ALA A 119 4.02 3.13 6.87
CA ALA A 119 5.12 3.72 6.09
C ALA A 119 5.30 5.23 6.36
N ALA A 120 4.22 5.97 6.62
CA ALA A 120 4.31 7.37 7.03
C ALA A 120 4.92 7.51 8.43
N ARG A 121 4.46 6.69 9.38
CA ARG A 121 4.99 6.65 10.75
C ARG A 121 6.47 6.29 10.79
N GLU A 122 6.89 5.29 10.03
CA GLU A 122 8.29 4.86 9.96
C GLU A 122 9.18 5.98 9.39
N ARG A 123 8.72 6.69 8.35
CA ARG A 123 9.43 7.86 7.82
C ARG A 123 9.57 8.97 8.84
N ALA A 124 8.53 9.26 9.62
CA ALA A 124 8.57 10.28 10.67
C ALA A 124 9.55 9.89 11.79
N LEU A 125 9.50 8.62 12.23
CA LEU A 125 10.43 8.10 13.24
C LEU A 125 11.89 8.19 12.79
N ARG A 126 12.19 7.80 11.54
CA ARG A 126 13.55 7.90 11.00
C ARG A 126 14.06 9.35 10.94
N ARG A 127 13.21 10.32 10.60
CA ARG A 127 13.58 11.75 10.62
C ARG A 127 13.91 12.21 12.04
N ALA A 128 13.03 11.94 13.00
CA ALA A 128 13.26 12.32 14.40
C ALA A 128 14.52 11.67 14.99
N GLN A 129 14.80 10.40 14.65
CA GLN A 129 16.04 9.72 15.06
C GLN A 129 17.29 10.37 14.45
N ASN A 130 17.25 10.74 13.18
CA ASN A 130 18.37 11.42 12.52
C ASN A 130 18.60 12.82 13.09
N GLU A 131 17.55 13.59 13.36
CA GLU A 131 17.62 14.90 13.99
C GLU A 131 18.20 14.82 15.41
N ALA A 132 17.71 13.88 16.23
CA ALA A 132 18.24 13.66 17.57
C ALA A 132 19.71 13.22 17.54
N ALA A 133 20.10 12.40 16.56
CA ALA A 133 21.50 12.00 16.38
C ALA A 133 22.40 13.17 15.95
N ALA A 134 21.92 14.05 15.07
CA ALA A 134 22.64 15.25 14.65
C ALA A 134 22.86 16.20 15.84
N ALA A 135 21.80 16.50 16.60
CA ALA A 135 21.90 17.33 17.80
C ALA A 135 22.89 16.76 18.84
N ARG A 136 22.90 15.43 19.04
CA ARG A 136 23.88 14.77 19.93
C ARG A 136 25.32 14.93 19.43
N ARG A 137 25.55 14.87 18.12
CA ARG A 137 26.89 15.08 17.53
C ARG A 137 27.33 16.53 17.67
N GLU A 138 26.43 17.49 17.46
CA GLU A 138 26.72 18.92 17.63
C GLU A 138 27.07 19.25 19.09
N LEU A 139 26.28 18.75 20.05
CA LEU A 139 26.57 18.90 21.48
C LEU A 139 27.92 18.30 21.87
N ALA A 140 28.22 17.09 21.41
CA ALA A 140 29.51 16.45 21.65
C ALA A 140 30.68 17.26 21.07
N ALA A 141 30.51 17.82 19.87
CA ALA A 141 31.54 18.65 19.23
C ALA A 141 31.77 19.97 19.98
N MET A 142 30.72 20.61 20.51
CA MET A 142 30.87 21.80 21.35
C MET A 142 31.57 21.47 22.66
N GLN A 143 31.22 20.35 23.30
CA GLN A 143 31.86 19.90 24.54
C GLN A 143 33.35 19.62 24.36
N CYS A 144 33.76 18.94 23.28
CA CYS A 144 35.17 18.70 22.99
C CYS A 144 35.96 20.00 22.76
N LYS A 145 35.37 20.99 22.06
CA LYS A 145 36.03 22.29 21.84
C LYS A 145 36.24 23.08 23.14
N CYS A 146 35.25 23.12 24.04
CA CYS A 146 35.42 23.79 25.34
C CYS A 146 36.52 23.13 26.20
N THR A 147 36.64 21.80 26.17
CA THR A 147 37.71 21.12 26.93
C THR A 147 39.11 21.36 26.38
N GLU A 148 39.27 21.63 25.07
CA GLU A 148 40.56 21.97 24.46
C GLU A 148 41.00 23.41 24.80
N GLU A 149 40.07 24.36 24.84
CA GLU A 149 40.36 25.76 25.20
C GLU A 149 40.75 25.92 26.69
N GLU A 150 40.11 25.18 27.59
CA GLU A 150 40.47 25.18 29.03
C GLU A 150 41.85 24.54 29.28
N SER A 151 42.22 23.52 28.50
CA SER A 151 43.55 22.89 28.57
C SER A 151 44.66 23.81 28.04
N SER A 152 44.38 24.66 27.05
CA SER A 152 45.37 25.56 26.47
C SER A 152 45.59 26.83 27.31
N GLY A 153 44.55 27.35 27.96
CA GLY A 153 44.67 28.51 28.87
C GLY A 153 45.36 28.20 30.20
N SER A 154 45.33 26.94 30.64
CA SER A 154 45.99 26.50 31.89
C SER A 154 47.52 26.42 31.78
N HIS A 155 48.08 26.43 30.56
CA HIS A 155 49.53 26.32 30.36
C HIS A 155 50.26 27.68 30.39
N GLU A 156 49.55 28.80 30.23
CA GLU A 156 50.14 30.16 30.23
C GLU A 156 50.23 30.81 31.62
N VAL A 157 49.42 30.38 32.60
CA VAL A 157 49.33 31.06 33.91
C VAL A 157 50.40 30.58 34.92
N ASN A 158 51.05 29.44 34.69
CA ASN A 158 52.01 28.87 35.66
C ASN A 158 53.48 29.30 35.47
N SER A 159 53.76 30.26 34.58
CA SER A 159 55.14 30.72 34.28
C SER A 159 55.54 32.05 34.94
N GLN A 160 54.67 32.65 35.77
CA GLN A 160 54.93 33.96 36.41
C GLN A 160 54.97 33.95 37.95
N GLN A 161 54.83 32.80 38.62
CA GLN A 161 55.00 32.68 40.07
C GLN A 161 56.33 31.99 40.44
N SER A 162 57.46 32.61 40.10
CA SER A 162 58.76 32.28 40.70
C SER A 162 59.72 33.46 40.50
N LEU A 163 59.52 34.56 41.22
CA LEU A 163 60.50 35.63 41.48
C LEU A 163 59.85 36.70 42.37
N ALA A 164 59.93 36.52 43.68
CA ALA A 164 59.99 37.59 44.70
C ALA A 164 60.26 36.95 46.07
#